data_AF-A0A2V7CE45-F1
#
_entry.id   AF-A0A2V7CE45-F1
#
_cell.length_a   1.000
_cell.length_b   1.000
_cell.length_c   1.000
_cell.angle_alpha   90.00
_cell.angle_beta   90.00
_cell.angle_gamma   90.00
#
_symmetry.space_group_name_H-M   'P 1'
#
loop_
_entity.id
_entity.type
_entity.pdbx_description
1 polymer ?
#
loop_
_entity_poly.entity_id
_entity_poly.type
_entity_poly.pdbx_seq_one_letter_code
_entity_poly.pdbx_strand_id
1 'polypeptide(L)'
;MSPPPFEEVVAEHGPTVLRVCRAVLGPADAEDAWSETFLAALDAYPRLRPDSNIEAWLVTIAHRKALDHVRARSRRPILTDKPPEPPADEGSPGGWESGLWEALEALPL
;
A
#
# COMPACT_ATOMS: atom_id res chain seq x y z
N MET A 1 -1.65 -30.40 -13.38
CA MET A 1 -1.69 -29.31 -14.37
C MET A 1 -1.01 -28.10 -13.74
N SER A 2 -0.15 -27.39 -14.47
CA SER A 2 0.40 -26.12 -13.99
C SER A 2 -0.70 -25.06 -14.03
N PRO A 3 -0.79 -24.13 -13.06
CA PRO A 3 -1.72 -23.01 -13.15
C PRO A 3 -1.40 -22.15 -14.40
N PRO A 4 -2.39 -21.42 -14.97
CA PRO A 4 -2.18 -20.59 -16.14
C PRO A 4 -1.13 -19.50 -15.87
N PRO A 5 -0.48 -18.93 -16.91
CA PRO A 5 0.40 -17.77 -16.75
C PRO A 5 -0.29 -16.66 -15.96
N PHE A 6 0.43 -16.02 -15.04
CA PHE A 6 -0.18 -15.02 -14.15
C PHE A 6 -0.72 -13.80 -14.91
N GLU A 7 -0.11 -13.44 -16.04
CA GLU A 7 -0.62 -12.36 -16.90
C GLU A 7 -2.02 -12.64 -17.46
N GLU A 8 -2.36 -13.90 -17.75
CA GLU A 8 -3.71 -14.28 -18.19
C GLU A 8 -4.72 -14.13 -17.05
N VAL A 9 -4.33 -14.52 -15.83
CA VAL A 9 -5.14 -14.32 -14.61
C VAL A 9 -5.42 -12.83 -14.36
N VAL A 10 -4.41 -11.98 -14.55
CA VAL A 10 -4.57 -10.51 -14.43
C VAL A 10 -5.50 -9.98 -15.51
N ALA A 11 -5.33 -10.40 -16.76
CA ALA A 11 -6.16 -9.96 -17.87
C ALA A 11 -7.64 -10.37 -17.69
N GLU A 12 -7.88 -11.61 -17.25
CA GLU A 12 -9.22 -12.15 -17.05
C GLU A 12 -9.93 -11.52 -15.85
N HIS A 13 -9.26 -11.44 -14.70
CA HIS A 13 -9.92 -11.05 -13.45
C HIS A 13 -9.68 -9.59 -13.04
N GLY A 14 -8.76 -8.88 -13.70
CA GLY A 14 -8.43 -7.48 -13.44
C GLY A 14 -9.64 -6.57 -13.31
N PRO A 15 -10.59 -6.57 -14.28
CA PRO A 15 -11.81 -5.77 -14.20
C PRO A 15 -12.69 -6.10 -12.99
N THR A 16 -12.83 -7.39 -12.65
CA THR A 16 -13.61 -7.82 -11.47
C THR A 16 -12.98 -7.34 -10.17
N VAL A 17 -11.67 -7.54 -10.01
CA VAL A 17 -10.93 -7.08 -8.83
C VAL A 17 -11.04 -5.56 -8.68
N LEU A 18 -10.95 -4.81 -9.78
CA LEU A 18 -11.06 -3.35 -9.74
C LEU A 18 -12.45 -2.90 -9.29
N ARG A 19 -13.52 -3.58 -9.73
CA ARG A 19 -14.89 -3.32 -9.25
C ARG A 19 -15.00 -3.55 -7.73
N VAL A 20 -14.38 -4.61 -7.22
CA VAL A 20 -14.37 -4.90 -5.77
C VAL A 20 -13.64 -3.80 -5.01
N CYS A 21 -12.44 -3.41 -5.45
CA CYS A 21 -11.70 -2.31 -4.81
C CYS A 21 -12.50 -0.99 -4.81
N ARG A 22 -13.10 -0.64 -5.95
CA ARG A 22 -13.95 0.56 -6.08
C ARG A 22 -15.18 0.52 -5.18
N ALA A 23 -15.80 -0.64 -5.00
CA ALA A 23 -16.96 -0.79 -4.13
C ALA A 23 -16.64 -0.54 -2.64
N VAL A 24 -15.40 -0.81 -2.21
CA VAL A 24 -14.99 -0.65 -0.81
C VAL A 24 -14.34 0.72 -0.55
N LEU A 25 -13.51 1.21 -1.48
CA LEU A 25 -12.66 2.40 -1.27
C LEU A 25 -13.13 3.66 -2.01
N GLY A 26 -13.98 3.51 -3.03
CA GLY A 26 -14.20 4.56 -4.01
C GLY A 26 -13.03 4.71 -5.00
N PRO A 27 -13.11 5.66 -5.95
CA PRO A 27 -12.18 5.71 -7.09
C PRO A 27 -10.75 6.11 -6.74
N ALA A 28 -10.54 6.90 -5.68
CA ALA A 28 -9.24 7.47 -5.36
C ALA A 28 -8.20 6.42 -4.93
N ASP A 29 -8.60 5.48 -4.08
CA ASP A 29 -7.68 4.49 -3.49
C ASP A 29 -7.81 3.10 -4.16
N ALA A 30 -8.72 2.94 -5.14
CA ALA A 30 -9.02 1.63 -5.72
C ALA A 30 -7.93 1.08 -6.64
N GLU A 31 -7.23 1.93 -7.39
CA GLU A 31 -6.17 1.49 -8.31
C GLU A 31 -4.92 1.02 -7.56
N ASP A 32 -4.61 1.66 -6.43
CA ASP A 32 -3.55 1.23 -5.52
C ASP A 32 -3.89 -0.12 -4.88
N ALA A 33 -5.11 -0.26 -4.33
CA ALA A 33 -5.56 -1.52 -3.76
C ALA A 33 -5.61 -2.65 -4.81
N TRP A 34 -5.97 -2.34 -6.05
CA TRP A 34 -5.91 -3.28 -7.17
C TRP A 34 -4.49 -3.76 -7.44
N SER A 35 -3.53 -2.84 -7.51
CA SER A 35 -2.11 -3.15 -7.74
C SER A 35 -1.54 -4.01 -6.60
N GLU A 36 -1.80 -3.63 -5.35
CA GLU A 36 -1.39 -4.40 -4.18
C GLU A 36 -2.01 -5.80 -4.14
N THR A 37 -3.23 -5.95 -4.64
CA THR A 37 -3.91 -7.24 -4.73
C THR A 37 -3.16 -8.16 -5.67
N PHE A 38 -2.83 -7.69 -6.88
CA PHE A 38 -2.13 -8.52 -7.85
C PHE A 38 -0.67 -8.77 -7.49
N LEU A 39 0.01 -7.83 -6.82
CA LEU A 39 1.34 -8.09 -6.23
C LEU A 39 1.28 -9.20 -5.17
N ALA A 40 0.34 -9.10 -4.23
CA ALA A 40 0.17 -10.12 -3.20
C ALA A 40 -0.27 -11.47 -3.78
N ALA A 41 -1.10 -11.44 -4.84
CA ALA A 41 -1.49 -12.65 -5.55
C ALA A 41 -0.30 -13.29 -6.26
N LEU A 42 0.54 -12.52 -6.96
CA LEU A 42 1.73 -13.03 -7.66
C LEU A 42 2.65 -13.83 -6.72
N ASP A 43 2.91 -13.32 -5.52
CA ASP A 43 3.74 -13.98 -4.50
C ASP A 43 3.12 -15.28 -3.94
N ALA A 44 1.78 -15.35 -3.91
CA ALA A 44 1.05 -16.49 -3.38
C ALA A 44 0.70 -17.53 -4.45
N TYR A 45 0.64 -17.12 -5.72
CA TYR A 45 0.15 -17.90 -6.86
C TYR A 45 0.85 -19.25 -7.06
N PRO A 46 2.19 -19.39 -6.92
CA PRO A 46 2.87 -20.68 -7.08
C PRO A 46 2.42 -21.75 -6.09
N ARG A 47 1.80 -21.36 -4.97
CA ARG A 47 1.30 -22.25 -3.91
C ARG A 47 -0.21 -22.49 -4.01
N LEU A 48 -0.91 -21.84 -4.95
CA LEU A 48 -2.33 -22.02 -5.14
C LEU A 48 -2.63 -23.43 -5.65
N ARG A 49 -3.63 -24.10 -5.07
CA ARG A 49 -4.02 -25.44 -5.53
C ARG A 49 -4.63 -25.34 -6.94
N PRO A 50 -4.32 -26.26 -7.87
CA PRO A 50 -4.81 -26.20 -9.25
C PRO A 50 -6.33 -26.10 -9.39
N ASP A 51 -7.10 -26.71 -8.48
CA ASP A 51 -8.57 -26.73 -8.52
C ASP A 51 -9.22 -25.59 -7.71
N SER A 52 -8.44 -24.56 -7.35
CA SER A 52 -8.97 -23.41 -6.60
C SER A 52 -9.79 -22.51 -7.52
N ASN A 53 -10.88 -21.94 -7.00
CA ASN A 53 -11.57 -20.84 -7.67
C ASN A 53 -10.70 -19.57 -7.59
N ILE A 54 -10.03 -19.24 -8.69
CA ILE A 54 -9.10 -18.10 -8.79
C ILE A 54 -9.83 -16.78 -8.54
N GLU A 55 -11.02 -16.59 -9.11
CA GLU A 55 -11.80 -15.36 -8.92
C GLU A 55 -12.14 -15.14 -7.45
N ALA A 56 -12.70 -16.15 -6.78
CA ALA A 56 -13.06 -16.06 -5.35
C ALA A 56 -11.82 -15.80 -4.47
N TRP A 57 -10.68 -16.41 -4.82
CA TRP A 57 -9.41 -16.20 -4.15
C TRP A 57 -8.89 -14.76 -4.33
N LEU A 58 -8.90 -14.22 -5.55
CA LEU A 58 -8.51 -12.84 -5.83
C LEU A 58 -9.44 -11.83 -5.14
N VAL A 59 -10.75 -12.05 -5.18
CA VAL A 59 -11.74 -11.21 -4.48
C VAL A 59 -11.47 -11.20 -2.96
N THR A 60 -11.08 -12.34 -2.39
CA THR A 60 -10.70 -12.42 -0.97
C THR A 60 -9.47 -11.57 -0.65
N ILE A 61 -8.44 -11.60 -1.51
CA ILE A 61 -7.24 -10.76 -1.35
C ILE A 61 -7.62 -9.28 -1.48
N ALA A 62 -8.38 -8.93 -2.53
CA ALA A 62 -8.82 -7.57 -2.81
C ALA A 62 -9.59 -6.95 -1.64
N HIS A 63 -10.53 -7.72 -1.08
CA HIS A 63 -11.31 -7.26 0.06
C HIS A 63 -10.43 -7.01 1.30
N ARG A 64 -9.45 -7.89 1.57
CA ARG A 64 -8.50 -7.70 2.69
C ARG A 64 -7.65 -6.44 2.49
N LYS A 65 -7.08 -6.25 1.30
CA LYS A 65 -6.30 -5.05 0.95
C LYS A 65 -7.13 -3.78 1.09
N ALA A 66 -8.36 -3.79 0.60
CA ALA A 66 -9.27 -2.66 0.76
C ALA A 66 -9.59 -2.36 2.24
N LEU A 67 -9.82 -3.37 3.08
CA LEU A 67 -10.03 -3.16 4.52
C LEU A 67 -8.78 -2.60 5.21
N ASP A 68 -7.58 -3.02 4.81
CA ASP A 68 -6.34 -2.49 5.35
C ASP A 68 -6.15 -1.01 5.00
N HIS A 69 -6.52 -0.61 3.77
CA HIS A 69 -6.61 0.80 3.36
C HIS A 69 -7.60 1.60 4.21
N VAL A 70 -8.81 1.08 4.44
CA VAL A 70 -9.81 1.72 5.32
C VAL A 70 -9.24 1.92 6.72
N ARG A 71 -8.60 0.89 7.29
CA ARG A 71 -7.98 0.95 8.63
C ARG A 71 -6.83 1.96 8.68
N ALA A 72 -6.01 2.03 7.64
CA ALA A 72 -4.92 2.99 7.53
C ALA A 72 -5.45 4.42 7.46
N ARG A 73 -6.50 4.66 6.68
CA ARG A 73 -7.17 5.96 6.55
C ARG A 73 -7.76 6.42 7.88
N SER A 74 -8.43 5.55 8.63
CA SER A 74 -8.98 5.88 9.95
C SER A 74 -7.92 6.25 10.98
N ARG A 75 -6.68 5.75 10.83
CA ARG A 75 -5.55 6.11 11.72
C ARG A 75 -4.76 7.33 11.24
N ARG A 76 -5.06 7.86 10.05
CA ARG A 76 -4.32 8.99 9.49
C ARG A 76 -4.67 10.25 10.29
N PRO A 77 -3.67 11.00 10.79
CA PRO A 77 -3.93 12.24 11.52
C PRO A 77 -4.71 13.20 10.62
N ILE A 78 -5.75 13.80 11.17
CA ILE A 78 -6.50 14.85 10.49
C ILE A 78 -5.55 16.04 10.38
N LEU A 79 -5.26 16.46 9.15
CA LEU A 79 -4.49 17.66 8.91
C LEU A 79 -5.31 18.85 9.41
N THR A 80 -4.95 19.37 10.58
CA THR A 80 -5.51 20.62 11.10
C THR A 80 -4.66 21.78 10.61
N ASP A 81 -5.28 22.90 10.22
CA ASP A 81 -4.57 24.13 9.80
C ASP A 81 -3.63 24.67 10.88
N LYS A 82 -3.84 24.26 12.14
CA LYS A 82 -2.90 24.51 13.23
C LYS A 82 -1.93 23.32 13.35
N PRO A 83 -0.64 23.50 13.03
CA PRO A 83 0.37 22.50 13.37
C PRO A 83 0.38 22.30 14.90
N PRO A 84 0.66 21.07 15.39
CA PRO A 84 0.83 20.85 16.82
C PRO A 84 1.89 21.81 17.35
N GLU A 85 1.60 22.43 18.49
CA GLU A 85 2.55 23.30 19.15
C GLU A 85 3.79 22.45 19.47
N PRO A 86 4.98 22.81 18.96
CA PRO A 86 6.17 22.04 19.25
C PRO A 86 6.33 21.98 20.77
N PRO A 87 6.81 20.86 21.34
CA PRO A 87 7.20 20.86 22.74
C PRO A 87 8.11 22.06 22.96
N ALA A 88 7.85 22.84 24.01
CA ALA A 88 8.72 23.95 24.39
C ALA A 88 10.10 23.35 24.66
N ASP A 89 10.98 23.44 23.67
CA ASP A 89 12.34 22.96 23.78
C ASP A 89 13.10 23.98 24.63
N GLU A 90 13.62 23.55 25.77
CA GLU A 90 14.67 24.27 26.50
C GLU A 90 16.01 24.25 25.72
N GLY A 91 16.04 23.73 24.49
CA GLY A 91 17.19 23.74 23.57
C GLY A 91 17.01 24.69 22.37
N SER A 92 18.02 25.54 22.14
CA SER A 92 18.08 26.52 21.06
C SER A 92 17.77 25.94 19.66
N PRO A 93 17.00 26.64 18.80
CA PRO A 93 16.87 26.28 17.39
C PRO A 93 18.25 26.44 16.72
N GLY A 94 18.82 25.33 16.23
CA GLY A 94 20.11 25.29 15.53
C GLY A 94 21.05 24.13 15.87
N GLY A 95 20.73 23.34 16.91
CA GLY A 95 21.62 22.25 17.36
C GLY A 95 21.84 21.12 16.35
N TRP A 96 20.86 20.84 15.49
CA TRP A 96 20.93 19.76 14.49
C TRP A 96 21.53 20.21 13.14
N GLU A 97 21.47 21.50 12.81
CA GLU A 97 22.06 22.04 11.58
C GLU A 97 23.60 22.08 11.65
N SER A 98 24.16 22.30 12.85
CA SER A 98 25.61 22.47 13.02
C SER A 98 26.40 21.20 12.70
N GLY A 99 25.87 20.01 12.99
CA GLY A 99 26.53 18.73 12.70
C GLY A 99 26.14 18.10 11.35
N LEU A 100 25.01 18.50 10.77
CA LEU A 100 24.50 17.93 9.53
C LEU A 100 25.36 18.31 8.33
N TRP A 101 25.80 19.58 8.26
CA TRP A 101 26.61 20.06 7.15
C TRP A 101 28.01 19.47 7.14
N GLU A 102 28.63 19.33 8.32
CA GLU A 102 29.92 18.66 8.50
C GLU A 102 29.86 17.17 8.09
N ALA A 103 28.78 16.48 8.48
CA ALA A 103 28.57 15.09 8.07
C ALA A 103 28.33 14.94 6.56
N LEU A 104 27.68 15.92 5.92
CA LEU A 104 27.43 15.92 4.47
C LEU A 104 28.73 16.09 3.67
N GLU A 105 29.62 16.97 4.13
CA GLU A 105 30.94 17.20 3.52
C GLU A 105 31.88 16.00 3.68
N ALA A 106 31.69 15.19 4.72
CA ALA A 106 32.48 13.98 4.97
C ALA A 106 32.05 12.76 4.13
N LEU A 107 31.00 12.87 3.32
CA LEU A 107 30.57 11.78 2.45
C LEU A 107 31.57 11.58 1.29
N PRO A 108 32.05 10.35 1.06
CA PRO A 108 32.84 10.06 -0.13
C PRO A 108 31.95 10.20 -1.38
N LEU A 109 32.37 11.08 -2.30
CA LEU A 109 31.78 11.25 -3.63
C LEU A 109 32.03 10.04 -4.53
#